data_AF-A0A2M7ZQQ6-F1
#
_entry.id   AF-A0A2M7ZQQ6-F1
#
_cell.length_a   1.000
_cell.length_b   1.000
_cell.length_c   1.000
_cell.angle_alpha   90.00
_cell.angle_beta   90.00
_cell.angle_gamma   90.00
#
_symmetry.space_group_name_H-M   'P 1'
#
loop_
_entity.id
_entity.type
_entity.pdbx_description
1 polymer ?
#
loop_
_entity_poly.entity_id
_entity_poly.type
_entity_poly.pdbx_seq_one_letter_code
_entity_poly.pdbx_strand_id
1 'polypeptide(L)'
;MAVLKKYFEFTDRKQIWRLLISDTNMLVIETRDVENKQAFFSCYNLENGKPVFKEFQFEEKFWLGIEEVKDDIIYLHKFAKPDLPWHIGITAFSINEQKILWTNKEMSFLFTVGSEIYSYKNKFDGKDFFILDSCDGSIKKELGNDAVYVNKMIEEQRKDFSNYNFPEPFKGSFEDKPILKKEKEENFISGDVYYVEKYGLMFTNYHTAGDDGTLTNIIKVVEIDSEKVIFEEKLNKKLKVYIPDSFFLKDYYLFVLKEKEKLLVYKIK
;
A
#
# COMPACT_ATOMS: atom_id res chain seq x y z
N MET A 1 6.35 -23.15 -16.98
CA MET A 1 6.91 -22.99 -15.62
C MET A 1 6.95 -21.52 -15.31
N ALA A 2 6.21 -21.11 -14.29
CA ALA A 2 6.26 -19.74 -13.82
C ALA A 2 7.53 -19.53 -12.99
N VAL A 3 8.23 -18.40 -13.19
CA VAL A 3 9.48 -18.08 -12.49
C VAL A 3 9.34 -16.75 -11.77
N LEU A 4 9.75 -16.72 -10.50
CA LEU A 4 9.94 -15.48 -9.76
C LEU A 4 11.35 -14.94 -9.98
N LYS A 5 11.46 -13.78 -10.62
CA LYS A 5 12.73 -13.07 -10.77
C LYS A 5 12.74 -11.85 -9.88
N LYS A 6 13.77 -11.72 -9.02
CA LYS A 6 14.00 -10.50 -8.25
C LYS A 6 14.07 -9.31 -9.22
N TYR A 7 13.25 -8.30 -8.98
CA TYR A 7 13.11 -7.15 -9.86
C TYR A 7 13.88 -5.96 -9.30
N PHE A 8 13.53 -5.49 -8.11
CA PHE A 8 14.34 -4.58 -7.31
C PHE A 8 14.06 -4.77 -5.83
N GLU A 9 14.86 -4.11 -5.00
CA GLU A 9 14.60 -4.00 -3.56
C GLU A 9 14.69 -2.53 -3.13
N PHE A 10 13.83 -2.16 -2.19
CA PHE A 10 13.94 -0.94 -1.42
C PHE A 10 14.32 -1.31 0.01
N THR A 11 15.22 -0.53 0.62
CA THR A 11 15.66 -0.71 2.00
C THR A 11 15.86 0.66 2.61
N ASP A 12 15.28 0.90 3.77
CA ASP A 12 15.48 2.08 4.59
C ASP A 12 15.62 1.65 6.06
N ARG A 13 16.24 2.49 6.89
CA ARG A 13 16.24 2.33 8.36
C ARG A 13 14.92 2.81 8.98
N LYS A 14 14.13 3.57 8.22
CA LYS A 14 12.83 4.11 8.63
C LYS A 14 11.75 3.09 8.32
N GLN A 15 10.68 3.12 9.11
CA GLN A 15 9.55 2.22 8.91
C GLN A 15 8.81 2.59 7.61
N ILE A 16 8.61 1.62 6.72
CA ILE A 16 7.66 1.71 5.61
C ILE A 16 6.26 1.84 6.21
N TRP A 17 5.63 2.98 5.93
CA TRP A 17 4.34 3.36 6.49
C TRP A 17 3.20 3.11 5.50
N ARG A 18 3.44 3.37 4.21
CA ARG A 18 2.43 3.22 3.16
C ARG A 18 3.08 2.90 1.82
N LEU A 19 2.39 2.07 1.04
CA LEU A 19 2.71 1.77 -0.35
C LEU A 19 1.49 2.14 -1.19
N LEU A 20 1.70 2.95 -2.23
CA LEU A 20 0.67 3.32 -3.20
C LEU A 20 1.24 3.14 -4.59
N ILE A 21 0.46 2.58 -5.50
CA ILE A 21 0.86 2.40 -6.90
C ILE A 21 -0.16 3.16 -7.75
N SER A 22 0.34 4.09 -8.57
CA SER A 22 -0.50 4.81 -9.53
C SER A 22 -0.98 3.89 -10.67
N ASP A 23 -1.98 4.35 -11.40
CA ASP A 23 -2.41 3.81 -12.69
C ASP A 23 -1.31 3.86 -13.76
N THR A 24 -0.37 4.81 -13.67
CA THR A 24 0.85 4.89 -14.49
C THR A 24 2.02 4.02 -13.98
N ASN A 25 1.76 3.08 -13.06
CA ASN A 25 2.75 2.16 -12.50
C ASN A 25 3.91 2.83 -11.75
N MET A 26 3.66 3.98 -11.12
CA MET A 26 4.57 4.60 -10.17
C MET A 26 4.31 4.05 -8.77
N LEU A 27 5.28 3.34 -8.21
CA LEU A 27 5.25 2.90 -6.81
C LEU A 27 5.78 4.03 -5.93
N VAL A 28 4.92 4.61 -5.11
CA VAL A 28 5.27 5.55 -4.05
C VAL A 28 5.34 4.81 -2.72
N ILE A 29 6.47 5.01 -2.03
CA ILE A 29 6.79 4.45 -0.73
C ILE A 29 6.88 5.63 0.25
N GLU A 30 5.97 5.66 1.22
CA GLU A 30 6.05 6.55 2.38
C GLU A 30 6.80 5.81 3.49
N THR A 31 7.88 6.41 3.98
CA THR A 31 8.59 5.96 5.19
C THR A 31 8.47 7.00 6.29
N ARG A 32 8.42 6.55 7.54
CA ARG A 32 8.40 7.44 8.70
C ARG A 32 9.56 7.16 9.66
N ASP A 33 10.24 8.23 10.04
CA ASP A 33 11.03 8.26 11.26
C ASP A 33 10.07 8.54 12.41
N VAL A 34 9.78 7.54 13.23
CA VAL A 34 8.80 7.64 14.32
C VAL A 34 9.35 8.46 15.49
N GLU A 35 10.67 8.48 15.69
CA GLU A 35 11.32 9.19 16.79
C GLU A 35 11.32 10.70 16.55
N ASN A 36 11.79 11.11 15.37
CA ASN A 36 11.81 12.51 14.95
C ASN A 36 10.50 12.97 14.33
N LYS A 37 9.58 12.01 14.15
CA LYS A 37 8.26 12.19 13.56
C LYS A 37 8.37 12.89 12.20
N GLN A 38 9.12 12.31 11.28
CA GLN A 38 9.32 12.86 9.94
C GLN A 38 8.82 11.90 8.88
N ALA A 39 8.18 12.43 7.84
CA ALA A 39 7.80 11.68 6.65
C ALA A 39 8.82 11.87 5.53
N PHE A 40 9.07 10.79 4.80
CA PHE A 40 9.93 10.77 3.62
C PHE A 40 9.24 9.94 2.53
N PHE A 41 9.48 10.33 1.28
CA PHE A 41 8.83 9.74 0.13
C PHE A 41 9.88 9.25 -0.87
N SER A 42 9.70 8.03 -1.36
CA SER A 42 10.47 7.51 -2.49
C SER A 42 9.51 7.07 -3.58
N CYS A 43 9.91 7.23 -4.85
CA CYS A 43 9.11 6.81 -5.99
C CYS A 43 9.95 5.96 -6.95
N TYR A 44 9.38 4.86 -7.41
CA TYR A 44 9.98 3.96 -8.39
C TYR A 44 9.02 3.76 -9.56
N ASN A 45 9.57 3.79 -10.78
CA ASN A 45 8.82 3.39 -11.96
C ASN A 45 8.85 1.85 -12.06
N LEU A 46 7.70 1.19 -11.97
CA LEU A 46 7.64 -0.28 -12.00
C LEU A 46 7.93 -0.87 -13.40
N GLU A 47 7.83 -0.11 -14.48
CA GLU A 47 8.12 -0.60 -15.83
C GLU A 47 9.61 -0.92 -16.02
N ASN A 48 10.49 -0.16 -15.36
CA ASN A 48 11.94 -0.33 -15.46
C ASN A 48 12.64 -0.61 -14.12
N GLY A 49 11.92 -0.53 -12.99
CA GLY A 49 12.42 -0.80 -11.64
C GLY A 49 13.38 0.29 -11.11
N LYS A 50 13.48 1.43 -11.80
CA LYS A 50 14.39 2.52 -11.42
C LYS A 50 13.70 3.53 -10.52
N PRO A 51 14.45 4.14 -9.58
CA PRO A 51 13.94 5.25 -8.79
C PRO A 51 13.69 6.48 -9.68
N VAL A 52 12.57 7.16 -9.44
CA VAL A 52 12.31 8.52 -9.93
C VAL A 52 12.92 9.52 -8.94
N PHE A 53 12.65 9.34 -7.65
CA PHE A 53 13.28 10.06 -6.55
C PHE A 53 13.37 9.17 -5.30
N LYS A 54 14.26 9.51 -4.37
CA LYS A 54 14.49 8.78 -3.12
C LYS A 54 14.59 9.74 -1.95
N GLU A 55 14.07 9.32 -0.80
CA GLU A 55 14.13 10.06 0.47
C GLU A 55 13.73 11.54 0.32
N PHE A 56 12.79 11.83 -0.59
CA PHE A 56 12.27 13.17 -0.79
C PHE A 56 11.53 13.62 0.45
N GLN A 57 11.80 14.85 0.87
CA GLN A 57 11.20 15.45 2.04
C GLN A 57 10.72 16.85 1.69
N PHE A 58 9.47 17.15 2.07
CA PHE A 58 8.90 18.48 1.93
C PHE A 58 9.41 19.40 3.04
N GLU A 59 9.23 20.71 2.86
CA GLU A 59 9.57 21.71 3.90
C GLU A 59 8.83 21.42 5.22
N GLU A 60 7.54 21.07 5.12
CA GLU A 60 6.78 20.53 6.25
C GLU A 60 7.05 19.03 6.38
N LYS A 61 7.68 18.61 7.47
CA LYS A 61 8.20 17.24 7.63
C LYS A 61 7.32 16.36 8.49
N PHE A 62 6.65 16.95 9.48
CA PHE A 62 6.07 16.21 10.60
C PHE A 62 4.64 15.78 10.32
N TRP A 63 3.89 16.61 9.61
CA TRP A 63 2.45 16.47 9.52
C TRP A 63 1.94 16.13 8.13
N LEU A 64 2.74 15.49 7.28
CA LEU A 64 2.28 15.09 5.95
C LEU A 64 1.93 13.60 5.88
N GLY A 65 0.95 13.30 5.04
CA GLY A 65 0.61 11.94 4.63
C GLY A 65 0.03 11.95 3.22
N ILE A 66 0.13 10.84 2.50
CA ILE A 66 -0.43 10.72 1.15
C ILE A 66 -1.90 10.37 1.25
N GLU A 67 -2.78 11.06 0.55
CA GLU A 67 -4.18 10.65 0.37
C GLU A 67 -4.32 9.69 -0.81
N GLU A 68 -3.75 10.08 -1.95
CA GLU A 68 -3.85 9.33 -3.19
C GLU A 68 -2.64 9.60 -4.09
N VAL A 69 -2.31 8.61 -4.92
CA VAL A 69 -1.45 8.81 -6.10
C VAL A 69 -2.31 8.49 -7.31
N LYS A 70 -2.50 9.47 -8.18
CA LYS A 70 -3.27 9.32 -9.41
C LYS A 70 -2.54 10.00 -10.56
N ASP A 71 -2.50 9.31 -11.69
CA ASP A 71 -1.57 9.62 -12.76
C ASP A 71 -0.16 9.73 -12.15
N ASP A 72 0.56 10.80 -12.49
CA ASP A 72 1.88 11.11 -11.92
C ASP A 72 1.81 12.21 -10.85
N ILE A 73 0.69 12.31 -10.12
CA ILE A 73 0.48 13.30 -9.06
C ILE A 73 0.25 12.61 -7.71
N ILE A 74 1.00 13.04 -6.70
CA ILE A 74 0.78 12.68 -5.31
C ILE A 74 -0.07 13.77 -4.65
N TYR A 75 -1.22 13.40 -4.11
CA TYR A 75 -2.04 14.26 -3.28
C TYR A 75 -1.71 14.03 -1.81
N LEU A 76 -1.29 15.08 -1.12
CA LEU A 76 -0.89 15.04 0.28
C LEU A 76 -1.87 15.84 1.14
N HIS A 77 -2.14 15.35 2.34
CA HIS A 77 -2.81 16.12 3.39
C HIS A 77 -1.82 16.58 4.45
N LYS A 78 -2.26 17.55 5.25
CA LYS A 78 -1.67 17.87 6.55
C LYS A 78 -2.53 17.36 7.69
N PHE A 79 -1.96 17.18 8.87
CA PHE A 79 -2.74 17.01 10.10
C PHE A 79 -3.04 18.37 10.73
N ALA A 80 -4.28 18.59 11.14
CA ALA A 80 -4.73 19.87 11.70
C ALA A 80 -4.02 20.23 13.01
N LYS A 81 -3.75 19.22 13.86
CA LYS A 81 -2.98 19.37 15.09
C LYS A 81 -2.22 18.08 15.41
N PRO A 82 -1.20 18.14 16.27
CA PRO A 82 -0.40 16.98 16.60
C PRO A 82 -1.12 15.78 17.22
N ASP A 83 -2.17 16.09 17.95
CA ASP A 83 -2.99 15.21 18.77
C ASP A 83 -4.30 14.81 18.09
N LEU A 84 -4.66 15.47 16.98
CA LEU A 84 -5.89 15.23 16.24
C LEU A 84 -5.57 14.71 14.83
N PRO A 85 -5.93 13.46 14.52
CA PRO A 85 -5.67 12.83 13.23
C PRO A 85 -6.60 13.34 12.12
N TRP A 86 -7.00 14.61 12.17
CA TRP A 86 -7.87 15.22 11.18
C TRP A 86 -7.03 15.74 10.02
N HIS A 87 -7.26 15.15 8.85
CA HIS A 87 -6.63 15.57 7.61
C HIS A 87 -7.21 16.91 7.17
N ILE A 88 -6.33 17.84 6.81
CA ILE A 88 -6.66 19.18 6.30
C ILE A 88 -5.64 19.60 5.26
N GLY A 89 -6.10 20.40 4.30
CA GLY A 89 -5.28 20.84 3.19
C GLY A 89 -5.09 19.74 2.14
N ILE A 90 -4.78 20.18 0.94
CA ILE A 90 -4.48 19.34 -0.21
C ILE A 90 -3.27 19.97 -0.89
N THR A 91 -2.20 19.20 -1.01
CA THR A 91 -1.02 19.58 -1.81
C THR A 91 -0.89 18.61 -2.96
N ALA A 92 -0.92 19.12 -4.19
CA ALA A 92 -0.64 18.34 -5.39
C ALA A 92 0.84 18.45 -5.73
N PHE A 93 1.52 17.30 -5.78
CA PHE A 93 2.94 17.21 -6.12
C PHE A 93 3.13 16.39 -7.39
N SER A 94 3.78 16.97 -8.39
CA SER A 94 4.12 16.27 -9.63
C SER A 94 5.34 15.37 -9.42
N ILE A 95 5.18 14.06 -9.68
CA ILE A 95 6.27 13.07 -9.63
C ILE A 95 7.32 13.39 -10.69
N ASN A 96 6.87 13.74 -11.91
CA ASN A 96 7.76 13.99 -13.05
C ASN A 96 8.56 15.28 -12.88
N GLU A 97 7.92 16.34 -12.42
CA GLU A 97 8.56 17.65 -12.26
C GLU A 97 9.22 17.83 -10.89
N GLN A 98 8.94 16.92 -9.95
CA GLN A 98 9.41 16.94 -8.56
C GLN A 98 9.14 18.27 -7.86
N LYS A 99 7.97 18.86 -8.13
CA LYS A 99 7.57 20.15 -7.59
C LYS A 99 6.11 20.15 -7.15
N ILE A 100 5.82 21.01 -6.18
CA ILE A 100 4.44 21.31 -5.80
C ILE A 100 3.79 22.08 -6.96
N LEU A 101 2.67 21.57 -7.46
CA LEU A 101 1.87 22.24 -8.49
C LEU A 101 1.01 23.32 -7.86
N TRP A 102 0.31 22.97 -6.78
CA TRP A 102 -0.54 23.88 -6.03
C TRP A 102 -0.81 23.35 -4.62
N THR A 103 -1.32 24.23 -3.77
CA THR A 103 -1.71 23.88 -2.39
C THR A 103 -2.99 24.61 -2.02
N ASN A 104 -4.00 23.85 -1.58
CA ASN A 104 -5.15 24.35 -0.85
C ASN A 104 -4.93 24.08 0.64
N LYS A 105 -5.03 25.11 1.50
CA LYS A 105 -4.77 24.95 2.95
C LYS A 105 -6.03 24.71 3.78
N GLU A 106 -7.20 24.87 3.19
CA GLU A 106 -8.47 24.90 3.93
C GLU A 106 -9.31 23.63 3.75
N MET A 107 -9.28 23.04 2.56
CA MET A 107 -10.11 21.91 2.21
C MET A 107 -9.40 20.59 2.50
N SER A 108 -10.17 19.56 2.84
CA SER A 108 -9.72 18.19 3.04
C SER A 108 -10.09 17.34 1.82
N PHE A 109 -9.18 16.45 1.42
CA PHE A 109 -9.37 15.52 0.31
C PHE A 109 -10.45 14.46 0.61
N LEU A 110 -11.17 13.99 -0.41
CA LEU A 110 -12.04 12.79 -0.33
C LEU A 110 -11.61 11.71 -1.32
N PHE A 111 -11.70 12.02 -2.62
CA PHE A 111 -11.37 11.13 -3.72
C PHE A 111 -11.23 11.93 -5.02
N THR A 112 -10.76 11.28 -6.07
CA THR A 112 -10.67 11.88 -7.41
C THR A 112 -11.50 11.11 -8.45
N VAL A 113 -12.00 11.83 -9.45
CA VAL A 113 -12.72 11.27 -10.61
C VAL A 113 -12.24 11.99 -11.85
N GLY A 114 -11.61 11.28 -12.80
CA GLY A 114 -10.89 11.94 -13.89
C GLY A 114 -9.96 13.05 -13.37
N SER A 115 -10.11 14.26 -13.89
CA SER A 115 -9.38 15.48 -13.50
C SER A 115 -10.05 16.30 -12.39
N GLU A 116 -10.96 15.69 -11.61
CA GLU A 116 -11.69 16.36 -10.55
C GLU A 116 -11.32 15.79 -9.19
N ILE A 117 -11.20 16.67 -8.19
CA ILE A 117 -10.95 16.31 -6.81
C ILE A 117 -12.17 16.69 -5.99
N TYR A 118 -12.82 15.68 -5.41
CA TYR A 118 -13.87 15.89 -4.44
C TYR A 118 -13.22 16.20 -3.09
N SER A 119 -13.66 17.28 -2.47
CA SER A 119 -13.12 17.76 -1.21
C SER A 119 -14.22 18.31 -0.31
N TYR A 120 -13.88 18.57 0.95
CA TYR A 120 -14.79 19.21 1.88
C TYR A 120 -14.09 20.20 2.80
N LYS A 121 -14.88 21.10 3.39
CA LYS A 121 -14.49 21.95 4.50
C LYS A 121 -15.41 21.66 5.68
N ASN A 122 -14.83 21.43 6.85
CA ASN A 122 -15.62 21.27 8.07
C ASN A 122 -16.25 22.62 8.45
N LYS A 123 -17.55 22.59 8.79
CA LYS A 123 -18.30 23.67 9.43
C LYS A 123 -18.57 23.30 10.89
N PHE A 124 -19.09 24.27 11.63
CA PHE A 124 -19.59 24.02 12.99
C PHE A 124 -20.71 22.97 13.00
N ASP A 125 -21.58 23.00 12.00
CA ASP A 125 -22.81 22.19 11.89
C ASP A 125 -22.81 21.21 10.71
N GLY A 126 -21.63 20.82 10.20
CA GLY A 126 -21.54 19.81 9.14
C GLY A 126 -20.33 19.99 8.23
N LYS A 127 -20.51 19.70 6.94
CA LYS A 127 -19.48 19.84 5.90
C LYS A 127 -20.06 20.57 4.71
N ASP A 128 -19.27 21.44 4.13
CA ASP A 128 -19.47 21.87 2.75
C ASP A 128 -18.56 21.07 1.84
N PHE A 129 -19.11 20.62 0.71
CA PHE A 129 -18.42 19.84 -0.30
C PHE A 129 -18.12 20.69 -1.52
N PHE A 130 -16.98 20.41 -2.14
CA PHE A 130 -16.45 21.13 -3.29
C PHE A 130 -15.87 20.15 -4.30
N ILE A 131 -15.91 20.54 -5.57
CA ILE A 131 -15.15 19.90 -6.64
C ILE A 131 -14.05 20.88 -7.05
N LEU A 132 -12.80 20.42 -6.98
CA LEU A 132 -11.63 21.17 -7.41
C LEU A 132 -11.09 20.64 -8.74
N ASP A 133 -10.48 21.50 -9.54
CA ASP A 133 -9.68 21.09 -10.69
C ASP A 133 -8.34 20.48 -10.22
N SER A 134 -7.97 19.33 -10.74
CA SER A 134 -6.71 18.65 -10.35
C SER A 134 -5.45 19.39 -10.80
N CYS A 135 -5.51 20.21 -11.84
CA CYS A 135 -4.36 20.88 -12.44
C CYS A 135 -3.92 22.11 -11.62
N ASP A 136 -4.87 22.88 -11.09
CA ASP A 136 -4.58 24.15 -10.40
C ASP A 136 -5.22 24.29 -9.01
N GLY A 137 -6.08 23.36 -8.60
CA GLY A 137 -6.75 23.37 -7.30
C GLY A 137 -7.88 24.39 -7.18
N SER A 138 -8.30 25.03 -8.29
CA SER A 138 -9.40 25.98 -8.31
C SER A 138 -10.74 25.30 -8.08
N ILE A 139 -11.69 26.03 -7.47
CA ILE A 139 -13.05 25.52 -7.24
C ILE A 139 -13.79 25.51 -8.58
N LYS A 140 -14.12 24.31 -9.07
CA LYS A 140 -15.01 24.11 -10.23
C LYS A 140 -16.48 24.17 -9.84
N LYS A 141 -16.82 23.62 -8.66
CA LYS A 141 -18.20 23.54 -8.20
C LYS A 141 -18.29 23.53 -6.68
N GLU A 142 -19.25 24.29 -6.16
CA GLU A 142 -19.69 24.20 -4.77
C GLU A 142 -20.91 23.27 -4.72
N LEU A 143 -20.82 22.21 -3.92
CA LEU A 143 -21.91 21.24 -3.71
C LEU A 143 -22.70 21.54 -2.44
N GLY A 144 -22.27 22.50 -1.63
CA GLY A 144 -22.88 22.81 -0.34
C GLY A 144 -22.86 21.60 0.59
N ASN A 145 -23.95 21.33 1.29
CA ASN A 145 -24.06 20.24 2.25
C ASN A 145 -24.67 18.94 1.68
N ASP A 146 -24.62 18.74 0.36
CA ASP A 146 -25.21 17.57 -0.31
C ASP A 146 -24.38 16.28 -0.11
N ALA A 147 -24.41 15.76 1.12
CA ALA A 147 -23.74 14.52 1.49
C ALA A 147 -24.32 13.30 0.75
N VAL A 148 -25.58 13.34 0.34
CA VAL A 148 -26.25 12.23 -0.37
C VAL A 148 -25.63 12.06 -1.75
N TYR A 149 -25.50 13.14 -2.51
CA TYR A 149 -24.83 13.13 -3.81
C TYR A 149 -23.38 12.65 -3.68
N VAL A 150 -22.63 13.19 -2.71
CA VAL A 150 -21.21 12.82 -2.52
C VAL A 150 -21.06 11.34 -2.16
N ASN A 151 -21.89 10.80 -1.27
CA ASN A 151 -21.85 9.39 -0.90
C ASN A 151 -22.18 8.48 -2.10
N LYS A 152 -23.15 8.87 -2.93
CA LYS A 152 -23.45 8.14 -4.17
C LYS A 152 -22.24 8.13 -5.11
N MET A 153 -21.55 9.27 -5.28
CA MET A 153 -20.33 9.33 -6.09
C MET A 153 -19.23 8.43 -5.52
N ILE A 154 -19.05 8.39 -4.19
CA ILE A 154 -18.08 7.49 -3.55
C ILE A 154 -18.38 6.02 -3.88
N GLU A 155 -19.65 5.62 -3.83
CA GLU A 155 -20.07 4.26 -4.16
C GLU A 155 -19.84 3.90 -5.64
N GLU A 156 -20.10 4.84 -6.54
CA GLU A 156 -19.85 4.68 -7.99
C GLU A 156 -18.36 4.65 -8.33
N GLN A 157 -17.52 5.27 -7.50
CA GLN A 157 -16.07 5.37 -7.69
C GLN A 157 -15.28 4.36 -6.86
N ARG A 158 -15.92 3.27 -6.41
CA ARG A 158 -15.22 2.18 -5.73
C ARG A 158 -14.03 1.75 -6.57
N LYS A 159 -12.83 1.99 -6.04
CA LYS A 159 -11.57 1.67 -6.72
C LYS A 159 -11.59 0.23 -7.18
N ASP A 160 -11.26 0.04 -8.45
CA ASP A 160 -11.09 -1.29 -9.01
C ASP A 160 -9.78 -1.88 -8.48
N PHE A 161 -9.92 -2.78 -7.50
CA PHE A 161 -8.81 -3.54 -6.94
C PHE A 161 -8.67 -4.93 -7.59
N SER A 162 -9.33 -5.20 -8.74
CA SER A 162 -9.27 -6.51 -9.41
C SER A 162 -7.84 -6.97 -9.76
N ASN A 163 -6.96 -6.00 -10.02
CA ASN A 163 -5.56 -6.25 -10.30
C ASN A 163 -4.71 -6.48 -9.04
N TYR A 164 -5.25 -6.19 -7.86
CA TYR A 164 -4.62 -6.49 -6.58
C TYR A 164 -5.10 -7.83 -6.05
N ASN A 165 -4.18 -8.61 -5.47
CA ASN A 165 -4.52 -9.87 -4.83
C ASN A 165 -3.79 -9.88 -3.49
N PHE A 166 -4.56 -9.72 -2.43
CA PHE A 166 -4.08 -9.82 -1.05
C PHE A 166 -4.30 -11.24 -0.55
N PRO A 167 -3.41 -11.75 0.30
CA PRO A 167 -3.56 -13.09 0.83
C PRO A 167 -4.73 -13.17 1.80
N GLU A 168 -5.52 -14.22 1.68
CA GLU A 168 -6.66 -14.48 2.55
C GLU A 168 -6.37 -15.65 3.49
N PRO A 169 -6.91 -15.64 4.72
CA PRO A 169 -6.76 -16.78 5.62
C PRO A 169 -7.45 -18.01 5.04
N PHE A 170 -6.76 -19.15 5.05
CA PHE A 170 -7.32 -20.42 4.63
C PHE A 170 -8.40 -20.88 5.62
N LYS A 171 -9.63 -21.07 5.12
CA LYS A 171 -10.80 -21.47 5.91
C LYS A 171 -11.28 -22.90 5.64
N GLY A 172 -10.62 -23.63 4.73
CA GLY A 172 -11.03 -24.96 4.28
C GLY A 172 -10.42 -26.11 5.09
N SER A 173 -10.70 -27.34 4.66
CA SER A 173 -9.98 -28.52 5.16
C SER A 173 -8.64 -28.64 4.47
N PHE A 174 -7.57 -28.87 5.23
CA PHE A 174 -6.23 -29.09 4.67
C PHE A 174 -6.19 -30.32 3.74
N GLU A 175 -7.10 -31.29 3.90
CA GLU A 175 -7.23 -32.44 2.99
C GLU A 175 -7.56 -32.01 1.55
N ASP A 176 -8.25 -30.88 1.37
CA ASP A 176 -8.63 -30.36 0.05
C ASP A 176 -7.50 -29.56 -0.62
N LYS A 177 -6.39 -29.33 0.10
CA LYS A 177 -5.22 -28.56 -0.36
C LYS A 177 -3.92 -29.27 0.05
N PRO A 178 -3.47 -30.29 -0.72
CA PRO A 178 -2.29 -31.10 -0.39
C PRO A 178 -1.02 -30.31 -0.11
N ILE A 179 -0.77 -29.24 -0.88
CA ILE A 179 0.38 -28.34 -0.67
C ILE A 179 0.31 -27.71 0.73
N LEU A 180 -0.84 -27.13 1.11
CA LEU A 180 -0.99 -26.51 2.43
C LEU A 180 -0.92 -27.53 3.56
N LYS A 181 -1.44 -28.74 3.35
CA LYS A 181 -1.33 -29.85 4.32
C LYS A 181 0.12 -30.20 4.58
N LYS A 182 0.88 -30.43 3.51
CA LYS A 182 2.32 -30.70 3.57
C LYS A 182 3.09 -29.59 4.28
N GLU A 183 2.82 -28.33 3.95
CA GLU A 183 3.48 -27.20 4.62
C GLU A 183 3.19 -27.16 6.12
N LYS A 184 1.94 -27.47 6.53
CA LYS A 184 1.55 -27.52 7.94
C LYS A 184 2.26 -28.64 8.69
N GLU A 185 2.38 -29.82 8.08
CA GLU A 185 3.03 -31.00 8.65
C GLU A 185 4.55 -30.81 8.76
N GLU A 186 5.18 -30.18 7.76
CA GLU A 186 6.65 -30.00 7.71
C GLU A 186 7.16 -28.83 8.56
N ASN A 187 6.39 -27.76 8.76
CA ASN A 187 6.93 -26.49 9.29
C ASN A 187 6.40 -26.08 10.68
N PHE A 188 5.68 -26.94 11.40
CA PHE A 188 5.08 -26.59 12.71
C PHE A 188 4.36 -25.23 12.68
N ILE A 189 3.47 -25.07 11.70
CA ILE A 189 2.75 -23.81 11.47
C ILE A 189 1.91 -23.46 12.69
N SER A 190 2.01 -22.21 13.11
CA SER A 190 1.25 -21.60 14.19
C SER A 190 0.30 -20.55 13.62
N GLY A 191 -0.95 -20.55 14.07
CA GLY A 191 -1.99 -19.65 13.58
C GLY A 191 -2.50 -20.02 12.18
N ASP A 192 -3.06 -19.02 11.50
CA ASP A 192 -3.63 -19.18 10.15
C ASP A 192 -2.55 -19.20 9.07
N VAL A 193 -2.84 -19.91 7.98
CA VAL A 193 -2.09 -19.81 6.72
C VAL A 193 -2.82 -18.86 5.81
N TYR A 194 -2.14 -17.79 5.39
CA TYR A 194 -2.65 -16.81 4.44
C TYR A 194 -2.13 -17.17 3.05
N TYR A 195 -2.96 -17.10 2.02
CA TYR A 195 -2.52 -17.51 0.69
C TYR A 195 -3.20 -16.78 -0.46
N VAL A 196 -2.55 -16.81 -1.62
CA VAL A 196 -3.07 -16.43 -2.93
C VAL A 196 -2.69 -17.51 -3.94
N GLU A 197 -3.64 -17.95 -4.77
CA GLU A 197 -3.36 -18.79 -5.93
C GLU A 197 -3.50 -17.97 -7.20
N LYS A 198 -2.40 -17.83 -7.95
CA LYS A 198 -2.40 -17.10 -9.21
C LYS A 198 -1.24 -17.52 -10.10
N TYR A 199 -1.44 -17.49 -11.42
CA TYR A 199 -0.40 -17.81 -12.42
C TYR A 199 0.21 -19.23 -12.28
N GLY A 200 -0.58 -20.19 -11.79
CA GLY A 200 -0.09 -21.55 -11.51
C GLY A 200 0.82 -21.64 -10.27
N LEU A 201 0.88 -20.57 -9.47
CA LEU A 201 1.67 -20.47 -8.25
C LEU A 201 0.75 -20.35 -7.03
N MET A 202 1.16 -20.98 -5.93
CA MET A 202 0.58 -20.78 -4.61
C MET A 202 1.55 -19.95 -3.77
N PHE A 203 1.15 -18.73 -3.45
CA PHE A 203 1.86 -17.83 -2.54
C PHE A 203 1.29 -18.01 -1.15
N THR A 204 2.12 -18.32 -0.16
CA THR A 204 1.69 -18.57 1.21
C THR A 204 2.46 -17.69 2.18
N ASN A 205 1.77 -17.25 3.23
CA ASN A 205 2.36 -16.58 4.38
C ASN A 205 1.86 -17.25 5.66
N TYR A 206 2.80 -17.65 6.51
CA TYR A 206 2.50 -18.36 7.74
C TYR A 206 3.58 -18.11 8.78
N HIS A 207 3.27 -18.47 10.02
CA HIS A 207 4.18 -18.33 11.14
C HIS A 207 4.61 -19.70 11.63
N THR A 208 5.87 -19.84 12.04
CA THR A 208 6.38 -21.03 12.72
C THR A 208 6.74 -20.67 14.15
N ALA A 209 6.39 -21.51 15.11
CA ALA A 209 6.73 -21.30 16.51
C ALA A 209 8.15 -21.82 16.80
N GLY A 210 8.96 -21.00 17.47
CA GLY A 210 10.24 -21.41 18.05
C GLY A 210 10.08 -21.91 19.49
N ASP A 211 11.08 -22.65 19.96
CA ASP A 211 11.10 -23.23 21.31
C ASP A 211 11.04 -22.17 22.43
N ASP A 212 11.48 -20.93 22.14
CA ASP A 212 11.44 -19.78 23.04
C ASP A 212 10.08 -19.06 23.08
N GLY A 213 9.07 -19.63 22.42
CA GLY A 213 7.73 -19.05 22.29
C GLY A 213 7.66 -17.88 21.31
N THR A 214 8.73 -17.59 20.57
CA THR A 214 8.72 -16.57 19.52
C THR A 214 8.25 -17.12 18.18
N LEU A 215 7.74 -16.23 17.32
CA LEU A 215 7.27 -16.58 15.99
C LEU A 215 8.27 -16.13 14.92
N THR A 216 8.38 -16.91 13.86
CA THR A 216 9.04 -16.51 12.61
C THR A 216 7.99 -16.45 11.51
N ASN A 217 7.88 -15.30 10.84
CA ASN A 217 6.99 -15.09 9.72
C ASN A 217 7.72 -15.46 8.42
N ILE A 218 7.11 -16.33 7.61
CA ILE A 218 7.69 -16.91 6.39
C ILE A 218 6.74 -16.66 5.23
N ILE A 219 7.30 -16.28 4.08
CA ILE A 219 6.62 -16.38 2.79
C ILE A 219 7.21 -17.56 2.02
N LYS A 220 6.35 -18.35 1.39
CA LYS A 220 6.75 -19.45 0.51
C LYS A 220 5.91 -19.45 -0.76
N VAL A 221 6.54 -19.68 -1.90
CA VAL A 221 5.89 -19.77 -3.20
C VAL A 221 6.20 -21.11 -3.84
N VAL A 222 5.15 -21.83 -4.20
CA VAL A 222 5.21 -23.19 -4.75
C VAL A 222 4.56 -23.20 -6.13
N GLU A 223 5.17 -23.89 -7.09
CA GLU A 223 4.52 -24.22 -8.37
C GLU A 223 3.49 -25.32 -8.13
N ILE A 224 2.22 -25.07 -8.48
CA ILE A 224 1.12 -25.98 -8.13
C ILE A 224 1.27 -27.34 -8.80
N ASP A 225 1.60 -27.38 -10.09
CA ASP A 225 1.64 -28.61 -10.87
C ASP A 225 2.78 -29.55 -10.49
N SER A 226 3.95 -28.99 -10.11
CA SER A 226 5.14 -29.76 -9.78
C SER A 226 5.43 -29.86 -8.28
N GLU A 227 4.67 -29.15 -7.46
CA GLU A 227 4.89 -28.92 -6.03
C GLU A 227 6.29 -28.39 -5.69
N LYS A 228 6.99 -27.82 -6.67
CA LYS A 228 8.34 -27.30 -6.48
C LYS A 228 8.31 -25.96 -5.77
N VAL A 229 9.07 -25.84 -4.69
CA VAL A 229 9.33 -24.55 -4.03
C VAL A 229 10.17 -23.67 -4.96
N ILE A 230 9.60 -22.53 -5.35
CA ILE A 230 10.26 -21.53 -6.23
C ILE A 230 10.93 -20.43 -5.39
N PHE A 231 10.33 -20.09 -4.25
CA PHE A 231 10.80 -19.00 -3.40
C PHE A 231 10.43 -19.27 -1.95
N GLU A 232 11.33 -18.97 -1.04
CA GLU A 232 11.10 -19.00 0.40
C GLU A 232 11.93 -17.89 1.06
N GLU A 233 11.33 -17.13 1.96
CA GLU A 233 12.02 -16.06 2.67
C GLU A 233 11.45 -15.87 4.09
N LYS A 234 12.35 -15.66 5.05
CA LYS A 234 11.98 -15.31 6.43
C LYS A 234 11.82 -13.78 6.51
N LEU A 235 10.58 -13.33 6.70
CA LEU A 235 10.21 -11.92 6.66
C LEU A 235 10.45 -11.21 7.99
N ASN A 236 10.19 -11.92 9.08
CA ASN A 236 10.36 -11.38 10.43
C ASN A 236 10.75 -12.53 11.35
N LYS A 237 11.61 -12.24 12.34
CA LYS A 237 12.06 -13.21 13.34
C LYS A 237 11.77 -12.68 14.73
N LYS A 238 11.69 -13.59 15.71
CA LYS A 238 11.49 -13.26 17.13
C LYS A 238 10.24 -12.41 17.38
N LEU A 239 9.18 -12.66 16.62
CA LEU A 239 7.91 -11.97 16.78
C LEU A 239 7.18 -12.46 18.04
N LYS A 240 6.46 -11.56 18.69
CA LYS A 240 5.52 -11.88 19.78
C LYS A 240 4.07 -11.93 19.32
N VAL A 241 3.79 -11.51 18.09
CA VAL A 241 2.46 -11.37 17.50
C VAL A 241 2.50 -11.85 16.06
N TYR A 242 1.37 -12.32 15.55
CA TYR A 242 1.19 -12.70 14.14
C TYR A 242 1.13 -11.46 13.25
N ILE A 243 1.72 -11.55 12.04
CA ILE A 243 1.73 -10.48 11.02
C ILE A 243 1.30 -11.08 9.67
N PRO A 244 0.00 -11.07 9.33
CA PRO A 244 -0.52 -11.75 8.13
C PRO A 244 -0.32 -10.98 6.82
N ASP A 245 -0.40 -9.64 6.84
CA ASP A 245 -0.39 -8.80 5.63
C ASP A 245 1.04 -8.45 5.16
N SER A 246 1.85 -9.48 4.92
CA SER A 246 3.28 -9.30 4.62
C SER A 246 3.60 -9.29 3.12
N PHE A 247 2.61 -9.57 2.26
CA PHE A 247 2.78 -9.49 0.81
C PHE A 247 1.46 -9.19 0.10
N PHE A 248 1.57 -8.74 -1.15
CA PHE A 248 0.44 -8.68 -2.08
C PHE A 248 0.94 -8.82 -3.52
N LEU A 249 0.03 -9.18 -4.42
CA LEU A 249 0.28 -9.16 -5.86
C LEU A 249 -0.41 -7.96 -6.49
N LYS A 250 0.26 -7.31 -7.45
CA LYS A 250 -0.38 -6.40 -8.40
C LYS A 250 0.10 -6.77 -9.80
N ASP A 251 -0.83 -7.08 -10.70
CA ASP A 251 -0.51 -7.56 -12.04
C ASP A 251 0.47 -8.75 -11.98
N TYR A 252 1.63 -8.65 -12.63
CA TYR A 252 2.70 -9.66 -12.63
C TYR A 252 3.81 -9.38 -11.61
N TYR A 253 3.54 -8.60 -10.56
CA TYR A 253 4.50 -8.26 -9.52
C TYR A 253 4.06 -8.81 -8.16
N LEU A 254 5.02 -9.41 -7.45
CA LEU A 254 4.91 -9.78 -6.05
C LEU A 254 5.66 -8.73 -5.22
N PHE A 255 4.96 -8.12 -4.27
CA PHE A 255 5.49 -7.15 -3.30
C PHE A 255 5.55 -7.81 -1.93
N VAL A 256 6.74 -7.86 -1.33
CA VAL A 256 6.98 -8.53 -0.05
C VAL A 256 7.59 -7.55 0.95
N LEU A 257 6.91 -7.32 2.07
CA LEU A 257 7.37 -6.48 3.16
C LEU A 257 8.19 -7.33 4.16
N LYS A 258 9.42 -6.91 4.42
CA LYS A 258 10.35 -7.58 5.34
C LYS A 258 10.81 -6.61 6.42
N GLU A 259 10.66 -6.99 7.68
CA GLU A 259 11.06 -6.21 8.87
C GLU A 259 10.45 -4.79 8.93
N LYS A 260 9.38 -4.50 8.16
CA LYS A 260 8.82 -3.17 7.92
C LYS A 260 9.78 -2.13 7.31
N GLU A 261 11.02 -2.50 7.02
CA GLU A 261 12.09 -1.61 6.55
C GLU A 261 12.50 -1.91 5.11
N LYS A 262 12.10 -3.07 4.60
CA LYS A 262 12.48 -3.57 3.27
C LYS A 262 11.24 -3.94 2.48
N LEU A 263 11.24 -3.52 1.22
CA LEU A 263 10.27 -3.98 0.23
C LEU A 263 11.03 -4.73 -0.86
N LEU A 264 10.74 -6.02 -0.99
CA LEU A 264 11.26 -6.86 -2.06
C LEU A 264 10.21 -6.92 -3.17
N VAL A 265 10.62 -6.62 -4.40
CA VAL A 265 9.73 -6.69 -5.56
C VAL A 265 10.24 -7.76 -6.50
N TYR A 266 9.38 -8.71 -6.85
CA TYR A 266 9.65 -9.78 -7.81
C TYR A 266 8.71 -9.65 -9.00
N LYS A 267 9.22 -10.00 -10.18
CA LYS A 267 8.41 -10.14 -11.39
C LYS A 267 8.12 -11.61 -11.65
N ILE A 268 6.85 -11.92 -11.87
CA ILE A 268 6.34 -13.23 -12.24
C ILE A 268 6.44 -13.34 -13.76
N LYS A 269 7.05 -14.42 -14.26
CA LYS A 269 7.24 -14.70 -15.68
C LYS A 269 6.77 -16.09 -16.04
#